data_AF-A0A965Y313-F1
#
_entry.id   AF-A0A965Y313-F1
#
_cell.length_a   1.000
_cell.length_b   1.000
_cell.length_c   1.000
_cell.angle_alpha   90.00
_cell.angle_beta   90.00
_cell.angle_gamma   90.00
#
_symmetry.space_group_name_H-M   'P 1'
#
loop_
_entity.id
_entity.type
_entity.pdbx_description
1 polymer ?
#
loop_
_entity_poly.entity_id
_entity_poly.type
_entity_poly.pdbx_seq_one_letter_code
_entity_poly.pdbx_strand_id
1 'polypeptide(L)'
;TITYVPLDGNVGLISDGAGTGMLTLDLIKDFGGSAADFCEMGGLTSPEVMYSAMDQVFSDKKDIRSLLVVLIGGFNRMDEMAEGITSYLRDHSVSIPLVVRLCGTMEEEGKTIMKEAGLPVYDDLRTAVADAVRFAAGGE
;
A
#
# COMPACT_ATOMS: atom_id res chain seq x y z
N THR A 1 15.67 -5.78 -0.07
CA THR A 1 15.08 -7.10 0.24
C THR A 1 13.69 -6.84 0.73
N ILE A 2 12.69 -7.47 0.13
CA ILE A 2 11.30 -7.37 0.58
C ILE A 2 11.11 -8.40 1.70
N THR A 3 10.59 -7.96 2.83
CA THR A 3 10.13 -8.87 3.89
C THR A 3 8.64 -9.07 3.72
N TYR A 4 8.24 -10.33 3.60
CA TYR A 4 6.83 -10.71 3.45
C TYR A 4 6.47 -11.76 4.48
N VAL A 5 5.41 -11.51 5.25
CA VAL A 5 4.86 -12.45 6.23
C VAL A 5 3.35 -12.60 5.99
N PRO A 6 2.87 -13.80 5.64
CA PRO A 6 1.44 -14.04 5.42
C PRO A 6 0.65 -14.03 6.75
N LEU A 7 -0.53 -13.41 6.77
CA LEU A 7 -1.47 -13.33 7.92
C LEU A 7 -2.92 -13.73 7.53
N ASP A 8 -3.82 -13.96 8.48
CA ASP A 8 -5.13 -14.57 8.20
C ASP A 8 -6.28 -13.57 7.91
N GLY A 9 -5.96 -12.30 7.62
CA GLY A 9 -6.94 -11.25 7.32
C GLY A 9 -7.24 -11.05 5.83
N ASN A 10 -7.85 -9.89 5.53
CA ASN A 10 -8.34 -9.52 4.20
C ASN A 10 -7.91 -8.12 3.72
N VAL A 11 -7.19 -7.36 4.55
CA VAL A 11 -6.54 -6.09 4.16
C VAL A 11 -5.07 -6.37 3.85
N GLY A 12 -4.67 -6.34 2.58
CA GLY A 12 -3.25 -6.44 2.21
C GLY A 12 -2.50 -5.17 2.61
N LEU A 13 -1.25 -5.29 3.03
CA LEU A 13 -0.46 -4.15 3.53
C LEU A 13 0.94 -4.13 2.92
N ILE A 14 1.25 -3.05 2.19
CA ILE A 14 2.61 -2.71 1.78
C ILE A 14 3.07 -1.46 2.53
N SER A 15 4.27 -1.52 3.11
CA SER A 15 4.90 -0.40 3.79
C SER A 15 6.37 -0.21 3.39
N ASP A 16 6.88 1.02 3.53
CA ASP A 16 8.27 1.39 3.25
C ASP A 16 9.22 1.23 4.45
N GLY A 17 8.74 0.64 5.54
CA GLY A 17 9.58 0.33 6.69
C GLY A 17 8.83 -0.41 7.79
N ALA A 18 9.56 -1.24 8.53
CA ALA A 18 8.98 -2.12 9.54
C ALA A 18 8.18 -1.39 10.63
N GLY A 19 8.64 -0.22 11.09
CA GLY A 19 7.91 0.58 12.08
C GLY A 19 6.56 1.10 11.56
N THR A 20 6.55 1.62 10.33
CA THR A 20 5.33 2.05 9.62
C THR A 20 4.38 0.88 9.43
N GLY A 21 4.88 -0.27 8.99
CA GLY A 21 4.10 -1.47 8.81
C GLY A 21 3.45 -1.95 10.11
N MET A 22 4.22 -2.06 11.20
CA MET A 22 3.69 -2.49 12.50
C MET A 22 2.65 -1.53 13.07
N LEU A 23 2.88 -0.22 12.99
CA LEU A 23 1.87 0.78 13.38
C LEU A 23 0.58 0.62 12.56
N THR A 24 0.72 0.35 11.27
CA THR A 24 -0.45 0.19 10.38
C THR A 24 -1.21 -1.09 10.69
N LEU A 25 -0.54 -2.20 11.04
CA LEU A 25 -1.19 -3.41 11.52
C LEU A 25 -2.03 -3.16 12.77
N ASP A 26 -1.48 -2.42 13.74
CA ASP A 26 -2.21 -2.05 14.96
C ASP A 26 -3.43 -1.19 14.64
N LEU A 27 -3.30 -0.21 13.73
CA LEU A 27 -4.42 0.63 13.31
C LEU A 27 -5.50 -0.18 12.57
N ILE A 28 -5.13 -1.10 11.67
CA ILE A 28 -6.09 -1.98 10.98
C ILE A 28 -6.95 -2.71 12.01
N LYS A 29 -6.31 -3.25 13.05
CA LYS A 29 -6.99 -3.93 14.15
C LYS A 29 -7.86 -3.00 14.99
N ASP A 30 -7.37 -1.80 15.30
CA ASP A 30 -8.12 -0.78 16.06
C ASP A 30 -9.40 -0.33 15.33
N PHE A 31 -9.37 -0.29 13.99
CA PHE A 31 -10.54 -0.04 13.15
C PHE A 31 -11.42 -1.29 12.92
N GLY A 32 -11.10 -2.41 13.55
CA GLY A 32 -11.88 -3.66 13.49
C GLY A 32 -11.61 -4.53 12.27
N GLY A 33 -10.58 -4.22 11.47
CA GLY A 33 -10.15 -5.01 10.33
C GLY A 33 -9.15 -6.11 10.69
N SER A 34 -8.67 -6.83 9.68
CA SER A 34 -7.63 -7.84 9.84
C SER A 34 -6.69 -7.81 8.64
N ALA A 35 -5.38 -7.71 8.90
CA ALA A 35 -4.37 -7.68 7.87
C ALA A 35 -4.16 -9.08 7.26
N ALA A 36 -4.08 -9.16 5.93
CA ALA A 36 -3.83 -10.39 5.17
C ALA A 36 -2.33 -10.74 5.09
N ASP A 37 -1.47 -9.75 5.31
CA ASP A 37 -0.04 -9.89 5.27
C ASP A 37 0.65 -8.76 6.07
N PHE A 38 1.96 -8.90 6.19
CA PHE A 38 2.88 -7.83 6.46
C PHE A 38 3.93 -7.84 5.34
N CYS A 39 3.83 -6.89 4.42
CA CYS A 39 4.84 -6.65 3.38
C CYS A 39 5.57 -5.34 3.67
N GLU A 40 6.89 -5.39 3.80
CA GLU A 40 7.73 -4.20 3.87
C GLU A 40 8.89 -4.25 2.87
N MET A 41 9.16 -3.11 2.24
CA MET A 41 10.12 -2.99 1.12
C MET A 41 11.58 -2.80 1.56
N GLY A 42 11.84 -2.60 2.86
CA GLY A 42 13.14 -2.24 3.39
C GLY A 42 13.46 -0.76 3.24
N GLY A 43 14.71 -0.39 3.53
CA GLY A 43 15.19 0.98 3.48
C GLY A 43 15.10 1.61 2.08
N LEU A 44 16.14 1.45 1.25
CA LEU A 44 16.17 2.04 -0.11
C LEU A 44 15.20 1.32 -1.04
N THR A 45 14.18 2.05 -1.48
CA THR A 45 13.15 1.57 -2.40
C THR A 45 13.31 2.22 -3.78
N SER A 46 12.95 1.48 -4.81
CA SER A 46 12.89 1.94 -6.22
C SER A 46 11.54 1.54 -6.83
N PRO A 47 11.18 2.04 -8.03
CA PRO A 47 9.94 1.64 -8.71
C PRO A 47 9.82 0.13 -8.86
N GLU A 48 10.92 -0.57 -9.16
CA GLU A 48 10.96 -2.02 -9.35
C GLU A 48 10.71 -2.78 -8.03
N VAL A 49 11.16 -2.23 -6.90
CA VAL A 49 10.91 -2.81 -5.58
C VAL A 49 9.43 -2.67 -5.22
N MET A 50 8.82 -1.50 -5.48
CA MET A 50 7.38 -1.29 -5.26
C MET A 50 6.54 -2.21 -6.15
N TYR A 51 6.90 -2.34 -7.43
CA TYR A 51 6.27 -3.29 -8.34
C TYR A 51 6.36 -4.73 -7.82
N SER A 52 7.55 -5.15 -7.39
CA SER A 52 7.78 -6.50 -6.85
C SER A 52 7.02 -6.75 -5.55
N ALA A 53 6.83 -5.72 -4.72
CA ALA A 53 6.03 -5.83 -3.50
C ALA A 53 4.54 -6.02 -3.82
N MET A 54 4.01 -5.30 -4.82
CA MET A 54 2.65 -5.55 -5.31
C MET A 54 2.52 -6.96 -5.87
N ASP A 55 3.47 -7.40 -6.70
CA ASP A 55 3.49 -8.74 -7.25
C ASP A 55 3.47 -9.82 -6.16
N GLN A 56 4.28 -9.64 -5.10
CA GLN A 56 4.33 -10.55 -3.97
C GLN A 56 3.00 -10.62 -3.20
N VAL A 57 2.37 -9.47 -2.93
CA VAL A 57 1.08 -9.42 -2.22
C VAL A 57 -0.05 -10.05 -3.03
N PHE A 58 -0.12 -9.77 -4.34
CA PHE A 58 -1.16 -10.31 -5.21
C PHE A 58 -0.92 -11.77 -5.61
N SER A 59 0.34 -12.25 -5.60
CA SER A 59 0.67 -13.64 -5.89
C SER A 59 0.33 -14.58 -4.73
N ASP A 60 0.29 -14.09 -3.48
CA ASP A 60 -0.19 -14.90 -2.37
C ASP A 60 -1.70 -15.09 -2.51
N LYS A 61 -2.15 -16.35 -2.57
CA LYS A 61 -3.54 -16.73 -2.88
C LYS A 61 -4.46 -16.56 -1.67
N LYS A 62 -4.47 -15.35 -1.10
CA LYS A 62 -5.29 -14.98 0.04
C LYS A 62 -6.50 -14.16 -0.39
N ASP A 63 -7.52 -14.18 0.45
CA ASP A 63 -8.80 -13.51 0.24
C ASP A 63 -8.64 -11.99 0.51
N ILE A 64 -7.65 -11.35 -0.13
CA ILE A 64 -7.39 -9.91 -0.05
C ILE A 64 -8.54 -9.20 -0.75
N ARG A 65 -9.21 -8.31 -0.01
CA ARG A 65 -10.38 -7.54 -0.47
C ARG A 65 -10.09 -6.05 -0.63
N SER A 66 -9.00 -5.56 -0.06
CA SER A 66 -8.45 -4.23 -0.30
C SER A 66 -6.94 -4.26 -0.12
N LEU A 67 -6.20 -3.44 -0.86
CA LEU A 67 -4.78 -3.23 -0.66
C LEU A 67 -4.53 -1.84 -0.06
N LEU A 68 -3.83 -1.79 1.08
CA LEU A 68 -3.36 -0.57 1.70
C LEU A 68 -1.85 -0.42 1.49
N VAL A 69 -1.44 0.68 0.86
CA VAL A 69 -0.03 1.05 0.67
C VAL A 69 0.26 2.28 1.52
N VAL A 70 1.20 2.17 2.47
CA VAL A 70 1.57 3.25 3.38
C VAL A 70 3.03 3.63 3.18
N LEU A 71 3.24 4.84 2.67
CA LEU A 71 4.56 5.40 2.38
C LEU A 71 4.78 6.66 3.23
N ILE A 72 5.89 6.68 3.97
CA ILE A 72 6.37 7.80 4.76
C ILE A 72 7.78 8.13 4.24
N GLY A 73 7.82 8.88 3.13
CA GLY A 73 9.03 9.31 2.48
C GLY A 73 9.90 10.17 3.40
N GLY A 74 11.12 9.70 3.63
CA GLY A 74 12.24 10.51 4.10
C GLY A 74 13.28 10.58 3.01
N PHE A 75 14.01 9.48 2.81
CA PHE A 75 15.01 9.36 1.75
C PHE A 75 14.46 8.70 0.48
N ASN A 76 13.44 7.85 0.61
CA ASN A 76 12.69 7.32 -0.53
C ASN A 76 11.84 8.42 -1.17
N ARG A 77 11.78 8.42 -2.50
CA ARG A 77 11.03 9.42 -3.26
C ARG A 77 9.66 8.88 -3.66
N MET A 78 8.64 9.70 -3.47
CA MET A 78 7.25 9.28 -3.67
C MET A 78 6.84 9.21 -5.14
N ASP A 79 7.52 9.95 -6.02
CA ASP A 79 7.38 9.83 -7.47
C ASP A 79 7.81 8.46 -7.99
N GLU A 80 8.94 7.94 -7.49
CA GLU A 80 9.39 6.59 -7.81
C GLU A 80 8.42 5.51 -7.32
N MET A 81 7.84 5.68 -6.12
CA MET A 81 6.84 4.76 -5.61
C MET A 81 5.54 4.81 -6.43
N ALA A 82 5.08 6.00 -6.80
CA ALA A 82 3.93 6.18 -7.66
C ALA A 82 4.14 5.55 -9.06
N GLU A 83 5.33 5.67 -9.64
CA GLU A 83 5.67 5.01 -10.90
C GLU A 83 5.61 3.48 -10.78
N GLY A 84 6.13 2.91 -9.69
CA GLY A 84 6.05 1.47 -9.43
C GLY A 84 4.61 0.98 -9.31
N ILE A 85 3.77 1.69 -8.56
CA ILE A 85 2.34 1.37 -8.38
C ILE A 85 1.61 1.43 -9.72
N THR A 86 1.74 2.54 -10.43
CA THR A 86 1.02 2.74 -11.70
C THR A 86 1.50 1.81 -12.79
N SER A 87 2.80 1.47 -12.84
CA SER A 87 3.34 0.44 -13.73
C SER A 87 2.69 -0.91 -13.48
N TYR A 88 2.61 -1.35 -12.22
CA TYR A 88 1.97 -2.63 -11.90
C TYR A 88 0.50 -2.68 -12.34
N LEU A 89 -0.24 -1.59 -12.14
CA LEU A 89 -1.65 -1.48 -12.52
C LEU A 89 -1.89 -1.34 -14.03
N ARG A 90 -0.88 -0.90 -14.80
CA ARG A 90 -0.93 -0.94 -16.27
C ARG A 90 -0.77 -2.36 -16.79
N ASP A 91 0.10 -3.14 -16.15
CA ASP A 91 0.43 -4.50 -16.57
C ASP A 91 -0.59 -5.53 -16.07
N HIS A 92 -1.25 -5.25 -14.94
CA HIS A 92 -2.18 -6.15 -14.27
C HIS A 92 -3.54 -5.50 -14.02
N SER A 93 -4.61 -6.20 -14.37
CA SER A 93 -5.98 -5.81 -14.00
C SER A 93 -6.27 -6.17 -12.54
N VAL A 94 -6.14 -5.20 -11.64
CA VAL A 94 -6.51 -5.34 -10.22
C VAL A 94 -7.96 -4.91 -10.02
N SER A 95 -8.79 -5.79 -9.46
CA SER A 95 -10.23 -5.55 -9.26
C SER A 95 -10.61 -5.15 -7.83
N ILE A 96 -9.66 -5.18 -6.90
CA ILE A 96 -9.89 -4.80 -5.50
C ILE A 96 -9.52 -3.33 -5.26
N PRO A 97 -10.18 -2.63 -4.32
CA PRO A 97 -9.83 -1.26 -3.97
C PRO A 97 -8.38 -1.12 -3.51
N LEU A 98 -7.69 -0.13 -4.08
CA LEU A 98 -6.34 0.28 -3.68
C LEU A 98 -6.42 1.60 -2.90
N VAL A 99 -5.92 1.58 -1.67
CA VAL A 99 -5.81 2.75 -0.81
C VAL A 99 -4.34 3.10 -0.64
N VAL A 100 -3.93 4.28 -1.08
CA VAL A 100 -2.54 4.72 -1.01
C VAL A 100 -2.42 5.94 -0.12
N ARG A 101 -1.64 5.80 0.95
CA ARG A 101 -1.18 6.93 1.77
C ARG A 101 0.26 7.24 1.34
N LEU A 102 0.48 8.45 0.84
CA LEU A 102 1.76 8.87 0.26
C LEU A 102 2.13 10.27 0.76
N CYS A 103 3.29 10.41 1.41
CA CYS A 103 3.81 11.71 1.89
C CYS A 103 5.33 11.66 2.03
N GLY A 104 6.03 12.77 1.78
CA GLY A 104 7.47 12.90 1.96
C GLY A 104 8.22 13.53 0.78
N THR A 105 9.44 13.07 0.51
CA THR A 105 10.27 13.58 -0.58
C THR A 105 9.63 13.35 -1.96
N MET A 106 9.55 14.39 -2.79
CA MET A 106 8.88 14.39 -4.11
C MET A 106 7.39 13.97 -4.05
N GLU A 107 6.71 14.31 -2.95
CA GLU A 107 5.31 14.01 -2.73
C GLU A 107 4.41 14.61 -3.81
N GLU A 108 4.60 15.87 -4.19
CA GLU A 108 3.75 16.54 -5.19
C GLU A 108 3.82 15.85 -6.56
N GLU A 109 5.02 15.45 -6.97
CA GLU A 109 5.25 14.68 -8.19
C GLU A 109 4.59 13.30 -8.11
N GLY A 110 4.76 12.58 -6.99
CA GLY A 110 4.10 11.30 -6.76
C GLY A 110 2.58 11.40 -6.78
N LYS A 111 2.00 12.40 -6.12
CA LYS A 111 0.55 12.66 -6.15
C LYS A 111 0.06 13.01 -7.55
N THR A 112 0.86 13.72 -8.33
CA THR A 112 0.53 14.03 -9.73
C THR A 112 0.46 12.76 -10.58
N ILE A 113 1.46 11.87 -10.49
CA ILE A 113 1.48 10.58 -11.19
C ILE A 113 0.26 9.73 -10.81
N MET A 114 -0.04 9.63 -9.52
CA MET A 114 -1.20 8.87 -9.03
C MET A 114 -2.53 9.45 -9.55
N LYS A 115 -2.67 10.78 -9.52
CA LYS A 115 -3.87 11.48 -10.02
C LYS A 115 -4.08 11.29 -11.52
N GLU A 116 -3.02 11.34 -12.32
CA GLU A 116 -3.07 11.08 -13.75
C GLU A 116 -3.51 9.64 -14.07
N ALA A 117 -3.14 8.70 -13.20
CA ALA A 117 -3.63 7.31 -13.25
C ALA A 117 -5.05 7.13 -12.67
N GLY A 118 -5.71 8.19 -12.20
CA GLY A 118 -7.04 8.14 -11.61
C GLY A 118 -7.09 7.52 -10.21
N LEU A 119 -5.95 7.47 -9.51
CA LEU A 119 -5.82 6.87 -8.18
C LEU A 119 -5.84 7.97 -7.10
N PRO A 120 -6.81 7.97 -6.18
CA PRO A 120 -6.80 8.90 -5.06
C PRO A 120 -5.67 8.55 -4.09
N VAL A 121 -5.15 9.59 -3.44
CA VAL A 121 -4.08 9.50 -2.44
C VAL A 121 -4.56 10.12 -1.14
N TYR A 122 -4.17 9.50 -0.03
CA TYR A 122 -4.54 9.92 1.31
C TYR A 122 -3.35 10.60 2.00
N ASP A 123 -3.62 11.71 2.68
CA ASP A 123 -2.61 12.40 3.50
C ASP A 123 -2.56 11.83 4.92
N ASP A 124 -3.74 11.61 5.50
CA ASP A 124 -3.93 11.11 6.87
C ASP A 124 -3.96 9.57 6.92
N LEU A 125 -3.09 9.01 7.75
CA LEU A 125 -2.96 7.56 7.92
C LEU A 125 -4.23 6.92 8.50
N ARG A 126 -4.87 7.56 9.49
CA ARG A 126 -6.04 6.97 10.14
C ARG A 126 -7.21 6.86 9.17
N THR A 127 -7.41 7.87 8.34
CA THR A 127 -8.44 7.91 7.29
C THR A 127 -8.17 6.85 6.23
N ALA A 128 -6.91 6.73 5.77
CA ALA A 128 -6.52 5.68 4.82
C ALA A 128 -6.80 4.26 5.37
N VAL A 129 -6.41 4.00 6.62
CA VAL A 129 -6.66 2.69 7.25
C VAL A 129 -8.15 2.43 7.40
N ALA A 130 -8.93 3.42 7.87
CA ALA A 130 -10.37 3.27 8.05
C ALA A 130 -11.07 2.91 6.73
N ASP A 131 -10.69 3.57 5.63
CA ASP A 131 -11.24 3.28 4.30
C ASP A 131 -10.81 1.91 3.78
N ALA A 132 -9.55 1.52 3.94
CA ALA A 132 -9.09 0.18 3.56
C ALA A 132 -9.89 -0.91 4.29
N VAL A 133 -10.10 -0.77 5.61
CA VAL A 133 -10.91 -1.71 6.39
C VAL A 133 -12.36 -1.72 5.91
N ARG A 134 -12.94 -0.54 5.63
CA ARG A 134 -14.30 -0.41 5.10
C ARG A 134 -14.47 -1.10 3.74
N PHE A 135 -13.53 -0.90 2.83
CA PHE A 135 -13.51 -1.54 1.51
C PHE A 135 -13.36 -3.07 1.63
N ALA A 136 -12.48 -3.57 2.51
CA ALA A 136 -12.33 -5.00 2.74
C ALA A 136 -13.59 -5.66 3.31
N ALA A 137 -14.43 -4.92 4.03
CA ALA A 137 -15.73 -5.37 4.53
C ALA A 137 -16.84 -5.35 3.46
N GLY A 138 -16.57 -4.84 2.25
CA GLY A 138 -17.55 -4.72 1.16
C GLY A 138 -18.32 -3.40 1.17
N GLY A 139 -17.83 -2.36 1.85
CA GLY A 139 -18.37 -1.00 1.69
C GLY A 139 -17.99 -0.40 0.35
N GLU A 140 -18.92 0.33 -0.29
CA GLU A 140 -18.68 1.15 -1.49
C GLU A 140 -18.02 2.49 -1.15
#